data_AF-A0AAV1QZK5-F1
#
_entry.id   AF-A0AAV1QZK5-F1
#
_cell.length_a   1.000
_cell.length_b   1.000
_cell.length_c   1.000
_cell.angle_alpha   90.00
_cell.angle_beta   90.00
_cell.angle_gamma   90.00
#
_symmetry.space_group_name_H-M   'P 1'
#
loop_
_entity.id
_entity.type
_entity.pdbx_description
1 polymer ?
#
loop_
_entity_poly.entity_id
_entity_poly.type
_entity_poly.pdbx_seq_one_letter_code
_entity_poly.pdbx_strand_id
1 'polypeptide(L)'
;MDHHEDESRGGSETPRKQDDEEAVARLEEMKKSIEAKVALRQSNLNPERPDSGFLRTLDSSIKRNTAVIKKLKQINEEQKEGLMEDLRNVNLSKFVSEAVTSICDAKLRTSDIQAAVQVAVKVAN
;
A
#
# COMPACT_ATOMS: atom_id res chain seq x y z
N MET A 1 -56.66 27.08 -37.24
CA MET A 1 -55.57 28.03 -36.92
C MET A 1 -55.31 27.94 -35.45
N ASP A 2 -54.20 27.45 -34.92
CA ASP A 2 -52.97 26.85 -35.44
C ASP A 2 -52.25 26.24 -34.21
N HIS A 3 -51.65 25.06 -34.40
CA HIS A 3 -50.33 24.59 -33.90
C HIS A 3 -49.82 24.96 -32.49
N HIS A 4 -49.05 24.16 -31.74
CA HIS A 4 -48.44 22.81 -31.80
C HIS A 4 -47.66 22.72 -30.46
N GLU A 5 -47.98 21.74 -29.60
CA GLU A 5 -47.08 20.69 -29.09
C GLU A 5 -45.68 21.11 -28.59
N ASP A 6 -45.43 20.75 -27.31
CA ASP A 6 -44.24 20.11 -26.75
C ASP A 6 -42.85 20.45 -27.33
N GLU A 7 -42.01 21.13 -26.53
CA GLU A 7 -40.56 20.92 -26.56
C GLU A 7 -39.97 20.95 -25.14
N SER A 8 -39.95 19.76 -24.53
CA SER A 8 -38.78 19.17 -23.87
C SER A 8 -37.55 20.08 -23.69
N ARG A 9 -37.28 20.51 -22.46
CA ARG A 9 -35.93 20.93 -22.01
C ARG A 9 -35.56 20.27 -20.68
N GLY A 10 -35.69 18.95 -20.63
CA GLY A 10 -34.91 18.12 -19.71
C GLY A 10 -33.51 17.91 -20.30
N GLY A 11 -32.51 18.69 -19.87
CA GLY A 11 -31.20 18.61 -20.52
C GLY A 11 -30.01 19.28 -19.80
N SER A 12 -30.09 19.54 -18.49
CA SER A 12 -28.97 20.20 -17.77
C SER A 12 -28.70 19.70 -16.35
N GLU A 13 -29.42 18.68 -15.86
CA GLU A 13 -29.20 18.12 -14.52
C GLU A 13 -28.14 17.01 -14.48
N THR A 14 -27.91 16.33 -15.60
CA THR A 14 -27.04 15.14 -15.68
C THR A 14 -25.55 15.44 -15.55
N PRO A 15 -24.98 16.53 -16.12
CA PRO A 15 -23.55 16.82 -16.01
C PRO A 15 -23.15 17.24 -14.59
N ARG A 16 -23.94 18.09 -13.93
CA ARG A 16 -23.64 18.57 -12.57
C ARG A 16 -23.67 17.46 -11.52
N LYS A 17 -24.63 16.53 -11.63
CA LYS A 17 -24.73 15.38 -10.71
C LYS A 17 -23.52 14.44 -10.85
N GLN A 18 -23.03 14.21 -12.07
CA GLN A 18 -21.82 13.41 -12.30
C GLN A 18 -20.55 14.09 -11.77
N ASP A 19 -20.42 15.41 -11.98
CA ASP A 19 -19.29 16.19 -11.45
C ASP A 19 -19.25 16.17 -9.91
N ASP A 20 -20.43 16.26 -9.26
CA ASP A 20 -20.58 16.18 -7.81
C ASP A 20 -20.24 14.77 -7.28
N GLU A 21 -20.70 13.71 -7.94
CA GLU A 21 -20.39 12.31 -7.58
C GLU A 21 -18.88 12.01 -7.73
N GLU A 22 -18.24 12.47 -8.80
CA GLU A 22 -16.80 12.31 -8.99
C GLU A 22 -16.00 13.09 -7.94
N ALA A 23 -16.46 14.30 -7.58
CA ALA A 23 -15.83 15.08 -6.52
C ALA A 23 -15.92 14.38 -5.16
N VAL A 24 -17.06 13.77 -4.83
CA VAL A 24 -17.24 12.97 -3.61
C VAL A 24 -16.29 11.77 -3.61
N ALA A 25 -16.22 11.01 -4.71
CA ALA A 25 -15.33 9.85 -4.83
C ALA A 25 -13.85 10.22 -4.61
N ARG A 26 -13.38 11.32 -5.22
CA ARG A 26 -12.01 11.82 -5.03
C ARG A 26 -11.74 12.24 -3.59
N LEU A 27 -12.72 12.86 -2.91
CA LEU A 27 -12.58 13.24 -1.51
C LEU A 27 -12.49 12.00 -0.60
N GLU A 28 -13.28 10.96 -0.85
CA GLU A 28 -13.21 9.71 -0.11
C GLU A 28 -11.87 9.00 -0.30
N GLU A 29 -11.37 8.92 -1.55
CA GLU A 29 -10.05 8.36 -1.83
C GLU A 29 -8.93 9.13 -1.10
N MET A 30 -9.01 10.46 -1.13
CA MET A 30 -8.03 11.31 -0.45
C MET A 30 -8.07 11.11 1.07
N LYS A 31 -9.26 11.02 1.68
CA LYS A 31 -9.42 10.72 3.10
C LYS A 31 -8.80 9.38 3.47
N LYS A 32 -9.11 8.32 2.69
CA LYS A 32 -8.53 6.98 2.89
C LYS A 32 -7.00 6.99 2.78
N SER A 33 -6.45 7.75 1.82
CA SER A 33 -5.00 7.91 1.67
C SER A 33 -4.36 8.59 2.88
N ILE A 34 -5.01 9.64 3.41
CA ILE A 34 -4.52 10.36 4.59
C ILE A 34 -4.56 9.45 5.83
N GLU A 35 -5.66 8.75 6.06
CA GLU A 35 -5.81 7.82 7.18
C GLU A 35 -4.73 6.72 7.16
N ALA A 36 -4.49 6.12 6.00
CA ALA A 36 -3.42 5.13 5.83
C ALA A 36 -2.03 5.70 6.15
N LYS A 37 -1.73 6.92 5.70
CA LYS A 37 -0.46 7.60 5.98
C LYS A 37 -0.31 7.92 7.47
N VAL A 38 -1.38 8.36 8.13
CA VAL A 38 -1.39 8.64 9.57
C VAL A 38 -1.14 7.37 10.37
N ALA A 39 -1.80 6.26 10.03
CA ALA A 39 -1.60 4.97 10.69
C ALA A 39 -0.14 4.48 10.55
N LEU A 40 0.42 4.54 9.34
CA LEU A 40 1.83 4.18 9.11
C LEU A 40 2.79 5.09 9.89
N ARG A 41 2.52 6.40 9.93
CA ARG A 41 3.32 7.35 10.70
C ARG A 41 3.28 7.02 12.20
N GLN A 42 2.11 6.71 12.74
CA GLN A 42 1.97 6.32 14.15
C GLN A 42 2.75 5.05 14.46
N SER A 43 2.66 4.02 13.62
CA SER A 43 3.44 2.79 13.76
C SER A 43 4.95 3.03 13.77
N ASN A 44 5.43 3.97 12.95
CA ASN A 44 6.86 4.32 12.94
C ASN A 44 7.30 5.16 14.14
N LEU A 45 6.42 6.01 14.68
CA LEU A 45 6.74 6.83 15.86
C LEU A 45 6.74 6.01 17.15
N ASN A 46 5.95 4.93 17.20
CA ASN A 46 5.88 4.03 18.34
C ASN A 46 6.03 2.56 17.89
N PRO A 47 7.24 2.14 17.47
CA PRO A 47 7.45 0.80 16.93
C PRO A 47 7.38 -0.26 18.02
N GLU A 48 6.45 -1.20 17.88
CA GLU A 48 6.38 -2.40 18.72
C GLU A 48 7.32 -3.48 18.17
N ARG A 49 8.57 -3.45 18.63
CA ARG A 49 9.58 -4.43 18.21
C ARG A 49 9.39 -5.75 18.96
N PRO A 50 9.36 -6.89 18.27
CA PRO A 50 9.26 -8.19 18.92
C PRO A 50 10.47 -8.46 19.83
N ASP A 51 10.23 -9.16 20.94
CA ASP A 51 11.30 -9.57 21.83
C ASP A 51 12.16 -10.71 21.25
N SER A 52 13.29 -10.98 21.90
CA SER A 52 14.21 -12.04 21.47
C SER A 52 13.61 -13.45 21.56
N GLY A 53 12.60 -13.67 22.40
CA GLY A 53 11.89 -14.94 22.52
C GLY A 53 11.03 -15.20 21.30
N PHE A 54 10.23 -14.21 20.88
CA PHE A 54 9.44 -14.28 19.65
C PHE A 54 10.32 -14.43 18.41
N LEU A 55 11.42 -13.67 18.31
CA LEU A 55 12.33 -13.78 17.16
C LEU A 55 12.94 -15.18 16.99
N ARG A 56 13.04 -15.97 18.07
CA ARG A 56 13.51 -17.37 18.02
C ARG A 56 12.48 -18.34 17.46
N THR A 57 11.19 -17.98 17.45
CA THR A 57 10.12 -18.84 16.88
C THR A 57 9.99 -18.69 15.37
N LEU A 58 10.64 -17.67 14.78
CA LEU A 58 10.60 -17.38 13.34
C LEU A 58 11.71 -18.11 12.57
N ASP A 59 11.49 -18.29 11.26
CA ASP A 59 12.44 -18.97 10.39
C ASP A 59 13.72 -18.13 10.18
N SER A 60 14.83 -18.62 10.74
CA SER A 60 16.16 -18.00 10.63
C SER A 60 17.03 -18.66 9.55
N SER A 61 16.48 -19.57 8.74
CA SER A 61 17.24 -20.27 7.70
C SER A 61 17.69 -19.29 6.62
N ILE A 62 18.94 -19.44 6.20
CA ILE A 62 19.54 -18.62 5.13
C ILE A 62 18.69 -18.76 3.86
N LYS A 63 18.28 -19.98 3.51
CA LYS A 63 17.48 -20.26 2.32
C LYS A 63 16.18 -19.44 2.28
N ARG A 64 15.42 -19.43 3.39
CA ARG A 64 14.15 -18.70 3.45
C ARG A 64 14.37 -17.19 3.44
N ASN A 65 15.32 -16.69 4.24
CA ASN A 65 15.63 -15.26 4.30
C ASN A 65 16.14 -14.71 2.97
N THR A 66 17.07 -15.40 2.29
CA THR A 66 17.54 -14.99 0.96
C THR A 66 16.41 -15.00 -0.08
N ALA A 67 15.45 -15.92 0.01
CA ALA A 67 14.29 -15.93 -0.88
C ALA A 67 13.41 -14.68 -0.68
N VAL A 68 13.13 -14.31 0.58
CA VAL A 68 12.38 -13.09 0.91
C VAL A 68 13.14 -11.85 0.45
N ILE A 69 14.46 -11.77 0.70
CA ILE A 69 15.29 -10.64 0.26
C ILE A 69 15.26 -10.47 -1.26
N LYS A 70 15.25 -11.57 -2.04
CA LYS A 70 15.10 -11.48 -3.50
C LYS A 70 13.74 -10.91 -3.91
N LYS A 71 12.66 -11.27 -3.20
CA LYS A 71 11.32 -10.70 -3.44
C LYS A 71 11.26 -9.21 -3.11
N LEU A 72 11.99 -8.73 -2.10
CA LEU A 72 12.10 -7.30 -1.78
C LEU A 72 12.62 -6.47 -2.96
N LYS A 73 13.46 -7.03 -3.84
CA LYS A 73 13.95 -6.33 -5.05
C LYS A 73 12.88 -6.15 -6.13
N GLN A 74 11.79 -6.91 -6.02
CA GLN A 74 10.71 -6.99 -7.01
C GLN A 74 9.36 -6.52 -6.44
N ILE A 75 9.39 -5.69 -5.39
CA ILE A 75 8.17 -5.15 -4.77
C ILE A 75 7.25 -4.53 -5.82
N ASN A 76 5.98 -4.92 -5.76
CA ASN A 76 4.88 -4.37 -6.54
C ASN A 76 3.57 -4.52 -5.75
N GLU A 77 2.52 -3.80 -6.16
CA GLU A 77 1.24 -3.82 -5.42
C GLU A 77 0.55 -5.19 -5.47
N GLU A 78 0.65 -5.92 -6.57
CA GLU A 78 0.01 -7.23 -6.77
C GLU A 78 0.55 -8.30 -5.79
N GLN A 79 1.86 -8.30 -5.55
CA GLN A 79 2.55 -9.29 -4.71
C GLN A 79 2.75 -8.85 -3.26
N LYS A 80 2.35 -7.61 -2.92
CA LYS A 80 2.58 -7.00 -1.60
C LYS A 80 2.06 -7.88 -0.46
N GLU A 81 0.82 -8.38 -0.56
CA GLU A 81 0.21 -9.15 0.53
C GLU A 81 0.97 -10.45 0.83
N GLY A 82 1.36 -11.20 -0.22
CA GLY A 82 2.15 -12.42 -0.06
C GLY A 82 3.56 -12.13 0.49
N LEU A 83 4.18 -11.03 0.08
CA LEU A 83 5.47 -10.59 0.63
C LEU A 83 5.34 -10.18 2.11
N MET A 84 4.26 -9.50 2.50
CA MET A 84 4.00 -9.15 3.89
C MET A 84 3.78 -10.40 4.76
N GLU A 85 3.14 -11.44 4.23
CA GLU A 85 3.02 -12.73 4.90
C GLU A 85 4.38 -13.42 5.07
N ASP A 86 5.19 -13.45 4.03
CA ASP A 86 6.55 -13.99 4.11
C ASP A 86 7.37 -13.26 5.19
N LEU A 87 7.30 -11.93 5.23
CA LEU A 87 8.00 -11.08 6.22
C LEU A 87 7.56 -11.32 7.66
N ARG A 88 6.30 -11.71 7.90
CA ARG A 88 5.81 -12.06 9.25
C ARG A 88 6.42 -13.35 9.79
N ASN A 89 6.92 -14.23 8.90
CA ASN A 89 7.32 -15.58 9.26
C ASN A 89 8.84 -15.81 9.30
N VAL A 90 9.64 -14.79 8.99
CA VAL A 90 11.11 -14.89 8.94
C VAL A 90 11.78 -14.01 9.98
N ASN A 91 12.95 -14.44 10.45
CA ASN A 91 13.82 -13.61 11.28
C ASN A 91 14.92 -12.98 10.42
N LEU A 92 14.72 -11.70 10.07
CA LEU A 92 15.68 -10.92 9.28
C LEU A 92 16.75 -10.20 10.12
N SER A 93 16.84 -10.40 11.44
CA SER A 93 17.76 -9.61 12.29
C SER A 93 19.22 -9.68 11.87
N LYS A 94 19.64 -10.76 11.17
CA LYS A 94 21.01 -10.92 10.63
C LYS A 94 21.16 -10.45 9.17
N PHE A 95 20.08 -10.09 8.50
CA PHE A 95 20.04 -9.76 7.08
C PHE A 95 19.43 -8.38 6.80
N VAL A 96 19.35 -7.53 7.83
CA VAL A 96 18.72 -6.20 7.72
C VAL A 96 19.40 -5.36 6.64
N SER A 97 20.73 -5.37 6.58
CA SER A 97 21.48 -4.62 5.58
C SER A 97 21.13 -5.05 4.15
N GLU A 98 21.12 -6.36 3.88
CA GLU A 98 20.77 -6.90 2.57
C GLU A 98 19.30 -6.65 2.22
N ALA A 99 18.39 -6.75 3.20
CA ALA A 99 16.98 -6.44 3.01
C ALA A 99 16.80 -4.97 2.60
N VAL A 100 17.45 -4.03 3.30
CA VAL A 100 17.40 -2.60 2.99
C VAL A 100 18.03 -2.31 1.63
N THR A 101 19.19 -2.87 1.31
CA THR A 101 19.80 -2.72 -0.02
C THR A 101 18.86 -3.23 -1.12
N SER A 102 18.22 -4.37 -0.91
CA SER A 102 17.27 -4.94 -1.87
C SER A 102 16.06 -4.04 -2.13
N ILE A 103 15.52 -3.41 -1.07
CA ILE A 103 14.44 -2.43 -1.17
C ILE A 103 14.91 -1.17 -1.93
N CYS A 104 16.10 -0.64 -1.61
CA CYS A 104 16.65 0.53 -2.30
C CYS A 104 16.93 0.27 -3.79
N ASP A 105 17.31 -0.96 -4.14
CA ASP A 105 17.56 -1.40 -5.51
C ASP A 105 16.27 -1.71 -6.30
N ALA A 106 15.11 -1.74 -5.65
CA ALA A 106 13.86 -2.11 -6.29
C ALA A 106 13.47 -1.10 -7.38
N LYS A 107 13.10 -1.60 -8.56
CA LYS A 107 12.65 -0.78 -9.68
C LYS A 107 11.13 -0.57 -9.58
N LEU A 108 10.73 0.47 -8.86
CA LEU A 108 9.32 0.74 -8.56
C LEU A 108 8.65 1.58 -9.65
N ARG A 109 7.42 1.22 -10.01
CA ARG A 109 6.50 2.12 -10.73
C ARG A 109 5.80 3.01 -9.71
N THR A 110 5.19 4.10 -10.16
CA THR A 110 4.39 4.99 -9.28
C THR A 110 3.29 4.22 -8.53
N SER A 111 2.67 3.23 -9.18
CA SER A 111 1.67 2.35 -8.58
C SER A 111 2.20 1.48 -7.43
N ASP A 112 3.50 1.20 -7.40
CA ASP A 112 4.14 0.28 -6.44
C ASP A 112 4.67 1.00 -5.20
N ILE A 113 4.67 2.34 -5.20
CA ILE A 113 5.26 3.14 -4.13
C ILE A 113 4.58 2.86 -2.79
N GLN A 114 3.24 2.69 -2.76
CA GLN A 114 2.53 2.42 -1.52
C GLN A 114 2.89 1.04 -0.95
N ALA A 115 2.97 0.00 -1.80
CA ALA A 115 3.50 -1.31 -1.39
C ALA A 115 4.92 -1.21 -0.81
N ALA A 116 5.83 -0.50 -1.49
CA ALA A 116 7.20 -0.33 -1.03
C ALA A 116 7.29 0.37 0.34
N VAL A 117 6.48 1.41 0.57
CA VAL A 117 6.41 2.08 1.87
C VAL A 117 5.95 1.11 2.95
N GLN A 118 4.88 0.34 2.72
CA GLN A 118 4.36 -0.62 3.71
C GLN A 118 5.39 -1.73 4.03
N VAL A 119 6.07 -2.24 3.01
CA VAL A 119 7.13 -3.24 3.16
C VAL A 119 8.31 -2.67 3.95
N ALA A 120 8.76 -1.46 3.63
CA ALA A 120 9.86 -0.80 4.34
C ALA A 120 9.51 -0.56 5.82
N VAL A 121 8.28 -0.12 6.11
CA VAL A 121 7.77 0.01 7.48
C VAL A 121 7.82 -1.33 8.20
N LYS A 122 7.40 -2.42 7.55
CA LYS A 122 7.43 -3.75 8.15
C LYS A 122 8.83 -4.28 8.43
N VAL A 123 9.82 -3.92 7.61
CA VAL A 123 11.24 -4.28 7.84
C VAL A 123 11.86 -3.43 8.96
N ALA A 124 11.41 -2.18 9.13
CA ALA A 124 11.91 -1.27 10.15
C ALA A 124 11.43 -1.58 11.58
N ASN A 125 10.22 -2.15 11.70
CA ASN A 125 9.48 -2.39 12.94
C ASN A 125 9.38 -3.88 13.29
#